data_AF-A0A8J5UKR9-F1
#
_entry.id   AF-A0A8J5UKR9-F1
#
_cell.length_a   1.000
_cell.length_b   1.000
_cell.length_c   1.000
_cell.angle_alpha   90.00
_cell.angle_beta   90.00
_cell.angle_gamma   90.00
#
_symmetry.space_group_name_H-M   'P 1'
#
loop_
_entity.id
_entity.type
_entity.pdbx_description
1 polymer ?
#
loop_
_entity_poly.entity_id
_entity_poly.type
_entity_poly.pdbx_seq_one_letter_code
_entity_poly.pdbx_strand_id
1 'polypeptide(L)'
;MFDISLLKKCPDDIIYQILDQNFLGVSDIYNFLFNRSTHYVAQQVLNKRSLIHLTIGSRKNYESVITSSHDYEITKGPYYWHIYYNYTNKDSFLSWYDRHKLINNYVIQIFLDQFQFDSLEFFQILKYKNIKIYLNYENDDNHTVRKFTHIIWPMIEDIFDFQLNSINLILEYESSIDQDLSIDIANIKEFEFRHYTPTYRQVEFKLNQQLNKLIINNISMLPLTIKLSSLPSSSLLPINLCSFFIKGPVANLNYLGKILQQCHNLQYLTISKGYMKNFKDFIKIVSPLGLSRLKTLDLSYNDFGSIESIDLSIYFPNLINFILKFEGLKSRKFHFTNIIFPNSLKCLMLQDKGIATFKDIQGLQYLKILDLSYNYPLHFQIPHTVEHIQLLNLSYNRTILSSIYRFNRLDISRFIFFKVSELHLQGCNICNEDLEELELEYEDKPIPKSQVKFLDLSNNKLSNLRMFSGKLFMNMPLEFVDLSFNGFDYLNDHNFPLIKNNYPVLKKINLTGNSRLRKITGIDQYPQLETAFTQFDRKGCI
;
A
#
# COMPACT_ATOMS: atom_id res chain seq x y z
N MET A 1 4.11 -37.72 18.38
CA MET A 1 5.53 -37.95 18.76
C MET A 1 6.24 -38.42 17.50
N PHE A 2 7.16 -37.63 16.93
CA PHE A 2 7.90 -38.04 15.72
C PHE A 2 9.01 -39.02 16.12
N ASP A 3 9.15 -40.13 15.39
CA ASP A 3 10.26 -41.06 15.58
C ASP A 3 11.54 -40.47 14.97
N ILE A 4 12.43 -39.98 15.84
CA ILE A 4 13.73 -39.40 15.48
C ILE A 4 14.60 -40.39 14.69
N SER A 5 14.37 -41.71 14.82
CA SER A 5 15.15 -42.72 14.10
C SER A 5 14.83 -42.77 12.60
N LEU A 6 13.61 -42.41 12.19
CA LEU A 6 13.21 -42.30 10.78
C LEU A 6 13.85 -41.09 10.10
N LEU A 7 13.96 -39.96 10.81
CA LEU A 7 14.57 -38.73 10.31
C LEU A 7 16.07 -38.88 9.98
N LYS A 8 16.77 -39.84 10.62
CA LYS A 8 18.19 -40.13 10.33
C LYS A 8 18.44 -40.65 8.90
N LYS A 9 17.40 -41.14 8.22
CA LYS A 9 17.47 -41.64 6.84
C LYS A 9 16.96 -40.63 5.81
N CYS A 10 16.41 -39.50 6.26
CA CYS A 10 15.90 -38.47 5.37
C CYS A 10 17.05 -37.57 4.87
N PRO A 11 17.06 -37.19 3.58
CA PRO A 11 17.97 -36.16 3.08
C PRO A 11 17.80 -34.84 3.85
N ASP A 12 18.91 -34.12 4.04
CA ASP A 12 18.95 -32.83 4.75
C ASP A 12 17.95 -31.81 4.19
N ASP A 13 17.73 -31.80 2.87
CA ASP A 13 16.76 -30.91 2.21
C ASP A 13 15.32 -31.16 2.67
N ILE A 14 14.95 -32.42 2.90
CA ILE A 14 13.62 -32.79 3.39
C ILE A 14 13.48 -32.38 4.85
N ILE A 15 14.51 -32.63 5.66
CA ILE A 15 14.54 -32.21 7.07
C ILE A 15 14.44 -30.69 7.16
N TYR A 16 15.14 -29.96 6.29
CA TYR A 16 15.08 -28.51 6.20
C TYR A 16 13.67 -28.03 5.88
N GLN A 17 13.02 -28.59 4.85
CA GLN A 17 11.65 -28.24 4.47
C GLN A 17 10.62 -28.53 5.57
N ILE A 18 10.84 -29.59 6.37
CA ILE A 18 9.99 -29.91 7.52
C ILE A 18 10.21 -28.88 8.64
N LEU A 19 11.48 -28.59 8.99
CA LEU A 19 11.82 -27.68 10.09
C LEU A 19 11.49 -26.21 9.78
N ASP A 20 11.56 -25.81 8.51
CA ASP A 20 11.26 -24.44 8.05
C ASP A 20 9.75 -24.12 8.02
N GLN A 21 8.89 -25.07 8.38
CA GLN A 21 7.45 -24.82 8.46
C GLN A 21 7.07 -23.86 9.58
N ASN A 22 6.19 -22.90 9.27
CA ASN A 22 5.82 -21.81 10.19
C ASN A 22 5.12 -22.27 11.48
N PHE A 23 4.54 -23.48 11.51
CA PHE A 23 3.86 -24.01 12.69
C PHE A 23 4.83 -24.55 13.76
N LEU A 24 6.06 -24.90 13.41
CA LEU A 24 7.07 -25.35 14.36
C LEU A 24 7.61 -24.18 15.19
N GLY A 25 7.64 -24.39 16.51
CA GLY A 25 8.19 -23.46 17.48
C GLY A 25 9.71 -23.58 17.61
N VAL A 26 10.30 -22.61 18.30
CA VAL A 26 11.74 -22.60 18.65
C VAL A 26 12.12 -23.89 19.37
N SER A 27 11.34 -24.29 20.38
CA SER A 27 11.54 -25.51 21.17
C SER A 27 11.56 -26.78 20.31
N ASP A 28 10.77 -26.83 19.25
CA ASP A 28 10.71 -27.99 18.35
C ASP A 28 12.03 -28.13 17.60
N ILE A 29 12.58 -27.03 17.09
CA ILE A 29 13.85 -27.01 16.37
C ILE A 29 15.03 -27.26 17.32
N TYR A 30 14.96 -26.78 18.57
CA TYR A 30 15.99 -27.04 19.58
C TYR A 30 16.21 -28.54 19.82
N ASN A 31 15.15 -29.37 19.79
CA ASN A 31 15.29 -30.83 19.91
C ASN A 31 16.15 -31.43 18.79
N PHE A 32 16.11 -30.85 17.59
CA PHE A 32 16.95 -31.27 16.45
C PHE A 32 18.36 -30.68 16.52
N LEU A 33 18.53 -29.54 17.18
CA LEU A 33 19.82 -28.89 17.38
C LEU A 33 20.75 -29.71 18.27
N PHE A 34 20.20 -30.42 19.27
CA PHE A 34 20.97 -31.29 20.17
C PHE A 34 21.27 -32.68 19.61
N ASN A 35 20.77 -33.00 18.41
CA ASN A 35 21.07 -34.26 17.74
C ASN A 35 22.15 -34.07 16.66
N ARG A 36 23.26 -34.78 16.81
CA ARG A 36 24.46 -34.67 15.94
C ARG A 36 24.16 -34.79 14.45
N SER A 37 23.19 -35.61 14.04
CA SER A 37 22.86 -35.81 12.62
C SER A 37 21.99 -34.71 12.02
N THR A 38 21.22 -33.99 12.83
CA THR A 38 20.28 -32.94 12.36
C THR A 38 20.71 -31.53 12.76
N HIS A 39 21.77 -31.42 13.56
CA HIS A 39 22.29 -30.17 14.10
C HIS A 39 22.50 -29.11 13.01
N TYR A 40 23.18 -29.47 11.92
CA TYR A 40 23.50 -28.53 10.84
C TYR A 40 22.24 -27.96 10.18
N VAL A 41 21.27 -28.82 9.86
CA VAL A 41 20.00 -28.42 9.24
C VAL A 41 19.16 -27.58 10.18
N ALA A 42 19.03 -27.99 11.45
CA ALA A 42 18.33 -27.23 12.48
C ALA A 42 18.96 -25.83 12.69
N GLN A 43 20.29 -25.76 12.69
CA GLN A 43 21.03 -24.50 12.77
C GLN A 43 20.78 -23.61 11.55
N GLN A 44 20.73 -24.16 10.33
CA GLN A 44 20.39 -23.39 9.13
C GLN A 44 18.99 -22.79 9.20
N VAL A 45 18.00 -23.57 9.66
CA VAL A 45 16.63 -23.09 9.83
C VAL A 45 16.57 -22.01 10.92
N LEU A 46 17.26 -22.22 12.05
CA LEU A 46 17.36 -21.23 13.11
C LEU A 46 18.02 -19.93 12.59
N ASN A 47 19.08 -20.01 11.80
CA ASN A 47 19.75 -18.85 11.21
C ASN A 47 18.85 -18.08 10.24
N LYS A 48 18.02 -18.79 9.47
CA LYS A 48 17.05 -18.20 8.54
C LYS A 48 15.89 -17.55 9.28
N ARG A 49 15.34 -18.23 10.28
CA ARG A 49 14.13 -17.82 10.99
C ARG A 49 14.39 -16.91 12.18
N SER A 50 15.63 -16.68 12.58
CA SER A 50 15.95 -15.72 13.64
C SER A 50 16.20 -14.32 13.08
N LEU A 51 15.72 -13.31 13.81
CA LEU A 51 15.97 -11.89 13.56
C LEU A 51 16.48 -11.25 14.85
N ILE A 52 17.72 -10.76 14.84
CA ILE A 52 18.29 -10.04 15.97
C ILE A 52 17.87 -8.57 15.88
N HIS A 53 17.35 -8.03 16.97
CA HIS A 53 17.13 -6.61 17.18
C HIS A 53 18.20 -6.11 18.14
N LEU A 54 19.12 -5.30 17.62
CA LEU A 54 20.20 -4.70 18.37
C LEU A 54 19.91 -3.21 18.56
N THR A 55 19.80 -2.75 19.79
CA THR A 55 19.56 -1.33 20.10
C THR A 55 20.80 -0.74 20.76
N ILE A 56 21.29 0.38 20.21
CA ILE A 56 22.45 1.13 20.70
C ILE A 56 21.95 2.50 21.10
N GLY A 57 21.77 2.70 22.41
CA GLY A 57 21.17 3.91 22.99
C GLY A 57 19.72 3.75 23.37
N SER A 58 19.13 4.86 23.79
CA SER A 58 17.74 4.94 24.23
C SER A 58 17.18 6.30 23.87
N ARG A 59 16.03 6.33 23.18
CA ARG A 59 15.32 7.57 22.85
C ARG A 59 15.18 8.50 24.06
N LYS A 60 15.48 9.80 23.93
CA LYS A 60 15.46 10.74 25.08
C LYS A 60 14.08 10.84 25.75
N ASN A 61 12.99 10.63 25.00
CA ASN A 61 11.60 10.83 25.45
C ASN A 61 10.77 9.53 25.59
N TYR A 62 11.39 8.36 25.41
CA TYR A 62 10.72 7.07 25.56
C TYR A 62 11.72 6.06 26.13
N GLU A 63 11.33 5.26 27.13
CA GLU A 63 11.95 3.95 27.32
C GLU A 63 11.95 3.24 25.96
N SER A 64 13.12 2.74 25.53
CA SER A 64 13.45 2.35 24.16
C SER A 64 12.25 1.87 23.30
N VAL A 65 12.19 2.30 22.03
CA VAL A 65 11.13 1.90 21.07
C VAL A 65 11.16 0.38 20.77
N ILE A 66 12.12 -0.35 21.35
CA ILE A 66 12.20 -1.80 21.39
C ILE A 66 12.25 -2.24 22.86
N THR A 67 11.14 -2.05 23.56
CA THR A 67 10.94 -2.45 24.97
C THR A 67 10.39 -3.88 25.01
N SER A 68 11.27 -4.88 24.97
CA SER A 68 11.06 -6.02 25.87
C SER A 68 11.85 -5.70 27.13
N SER A 69 11.17 -5.70 28.28
CA SER A 69 11.76 -5.49 29.62
C SER A 69 12.74 -6.58 30.04
N HIS A 70 12.96 -7.56 29.17
CA HIS A 70 13.89 -8.65 29.33
C HIS A 70 14.89 -8.54 28.18
N ASP A 71 16.14 -8.20 28.51
CA ASP A 71 17.25 -8.56 27.65
C ASP A 71 17.09 -10.07 27.35
N TYR A 72 17.19 -10.48 26.08
CA TYR A 72 17.15 -11.88 25.63
C TYR A 72 15.79 -12.59 25.47
N GLU A 73 14.66 -11.89 25.28
CA GLU A 73 13.41 -12.59 24.92
C GLU A 73 13.39 -13.03 23.44
N ILE A 74 13.17 -14.32 23.20
CA ILE A 74 12.82 -14.85 21.87
C ILE A 74 11.31 -14.73 21.70
N THR A 75 10.82 -13.68 21.03
CA THR A 75 9.38 -13.54 20.78
C THR A 75 8.99 -14.15 19.43
N LYS A 76 7.84 -14.84 19.40
CA LYS A 76 7.33 -15.48 18.19
C LYS A 76 6.63 -14.44 17.32
N GLY A 77 7.30 -13.98 16.26
CA GLY A 77 6.68 -13.19 15.19
C GLY A 77 6.01 -14.09 14.14
N PRO A 78 5.20 -13.52 13.23
CA PRO A 78 4.54 -14.28 12.17
C PRO A 78 5.52 -14.91 11.16
N TYR A 79 6.75 -14.40 11.07
CA TYR A 79 7.78 -14.86 10.12
C TYR A 79 9.16 -15.12 10.73
N TYR A 80 9.53 -14.41 11.81
CA TYR A 80 10.82 -14.56 12.48
C TYR A 80 10.65 -14.81 13.99
N TRP A 81 11.65 -15.45 14.57
CA TRP A 81 11.93 -15.48 16.00
C TRP A 81 12.81 -14.28 16.32
N HIS A 82 12.26 -13.35 17.08
CA HIS A 82 12.90 -12.07 17.37
C HIS A 82 13.76 -12.20 18.61
N ILE A 83 15.04 -11.83 18.53
CA ILE A 83 15.97 -11.83 19.66
C ILE A 83 16.35 -10.39 19.95
N TYR A 84 16.09 -9.89 21.16
CA TYR A 84 16.38 -8.50 21.53
C TYR A 84 17.67 -8.40 22.33
N TYR A 85 18.53 -7.45 21.95
CA TYR A 85 19.78 -7.15 22.63
C TYR A 85 19.99 -5.63 22.74
N ASN A 86 20.10 -5.14 23.97
CA ASN A 86 20.48 -3.76 24.26
C ASN A 86 22.00 -3.66 24.45
N TYR A 87 22.64 -2.83 23.64
CA TYR A 87 24.08 -2.65 23.69
C TYR A 87 24.51 -1.89 24.94
N THR A 88 25.41 -2.51 25.71
CA THR A 88 26.02 -1.94 26.92
C THR A 88 27.49 -1.59 26.71
N ASN A 89 28.29 -2.57 26.26
CA ASN A 89 29.71 -2.40 25.95
C ASN A 89 30.20 -3.48 24.95
N LYS A 90 31.38 -3.22 24.38
CA LYS A 90 32.03 -4.07 23.37
C LYS A 90 32.24 -5.51 23.83
N ASP A 91 32.82 -5.72 25.01
CA ASP A 91 33.19 -7.07 25.47
C ASP A 91 31.96 -7.95 25.71
N SER A 92 30.91 -7.37 26.29
CA SER A 92 29.63 -8.05 26.51
C SER A 92 28.97 -8.42 25.18
N PHE A 93 29.01 -7.51 24.20
CA PHE A 93 28.48 -7.78 22.87
C PHE A 93 29.29 -8.85 22.14
N LEU A 94 30.62 -8.82 22.17
CA LEU A 94 31.45 -9.83 21.50
C LEU A 94 31.20 -11.23 22.08
N SER A 95 31.14 -11.35 23.40
CA SER A 95 30.78 -12.62 24.08
C SER A 95 29.38 -13.10 23.71
N TRP A 96 28.42 -12.17 23.57
CA TRP A 96 27.09 -12.50 23.10
C TRP A 96 27.06 -12.90 21.62
N TYR A 97 27.76 -12.17 20.75
CA TYR A 97 27.85 -12.41 19.32
C TYR A 97 28.47 -13.77 19.02
N ASP A 98 29.52 -14.18 19.74
CA ASP A 98 30.16 -15.48 19.53
C ASP A 98 29.17 -16.65 19.69
N ARG A 99 28.16 -16.50 20.54
CA ARG A 99 27.07 -17.48 20.73
C ARG A 99 26.02 -17.44 19.61
N HIS A 100 25.95 -16.35 18.85
CA HIS A 100 24.90 -16.08 17.85
C HIS A 100 25.43 -15.80 16.43
N LYS A 101 26.75 -15.94 16.20
CA LYS A 101 27.46 -15.53 14.97
C LYS A 101 26.93 -16.12 13.67
N LEU A 102 26.16 -17.21 13.77
CA LEU A 102 25.58 -17.90 12.61
C LEU A 102 24.25 -17.28 12.15
N ILE A 103 23.59 -16.47 12.98
CA ILE A 103 22.36 -15.76 12.60
C ILE A 103 22.68 -14.72 11.53
N ASN A 104 21.85 -14.64 10.49
CA ASN A 104 22.14 -13.81 9.33
C ASN A 104 21.35 -12.50 9.26
N ASN A 105 20.24 -12.39 9.98
CA ASN A 105 19.33 -11.25 9.88
C ASN A 105 19.43 -10.37 11.12
N TYR A 106 19.70 -9.08 10.91
CA TYR A 106 19.84 -8.07 11.95
C TYR A 106 18.97 -6.86 11.64
N VAL A 107 18.31 -6.33 12.67
CA VAL A 107 17.76 -4.98 12.74
C VAL A 107 18.58 -4.25 13.79
N ILE A 108 19.24 -3.18 13.39
CA ILE A 108 20.11 -2.40 14.28
C ILE A 108 19.52 -1.00 14.41
N GLN A 109 19.21 -0.57 15.62
CA GLN A 109 18.77 0.79 15.91
C GLN A 109 19.87 1.53 16.65
N ILE A 110 20.27 2.68 16.14
CA ILE A 110 21.35 3.51 16.69
C ILE A 110 20.79 4.90 16.97
N PHE A 111 20.99 5.39 18.20
CA PHE A 111 20.77 6.78 18.58
C PHE A 111 22.10 7.52 18.51
N LEU A 112 22.31 8.24 17.42
CA LEU A 112 23.61 8.78 16.99
C LEU A 112 24.17 9.84 17.93
N ASP A 113 23.31 10.46 18.72
CA ASP A 113 23.59 11.55 19.64
C ASP A 113 24.13 11.08 21.01
N GLN A 114 24.13 9.78 21.28
CA GLN A 114 24.36 9.25 22.64
C GLN A 114 25.71 8.56 22.84
N PHE A 115 26.55 8.45 21.80
CA PHE A 115 27.80 7.69 21.85
C PHE A 115 28.97 8.38 21.18
N GLN A 116 30.17 8.00 21.61
CA GLN A 116 31.40 8.24 20.87
C GLN A 116 31.57 7.14 19.82
N PHE A 117 31.59 7.49 18.55
CA PHE A 117 31.56 6.56 17.41
C PHE A 117 32.73 5.59 17.34
N ASP A 118 33.91 5.98 17.83
CA ASP A 118 35.11 5.11 17.94
C ASP A 118 34.81 3.81 18.72
N SER A 119 33.77 3.82 19.56
CA SER A 119 33.33 2.65 20.30
C SER A 119 32.56 1.61 19.47
N LEU A 120 32.16 1.90 18.23
CA LEU A 120 31.26 1.07 17.41
C LEU A 120 31.95 0.39 16.22
N GLU A 121 33.22 0.67 15.93
CA GLU A 121 33.96 0.04 14.80
C GLU A 121 33.95 -1.50 14.84
N PHE A 122 33.81 -2.09 16.03
CA PHE A 122 33.75 -3.54 16.18
C PHE A 122 32.53 -4.16 15.46
N PHE A 123 31.49 -3.41 15.09
CA PHE A 123 30.37 -3.95 14.32
C PHE A 123 30.74 -4.40 12.91
N GLN A 124 31.95 -4.09 12.43
CA GLN A 124 32.53 -4.72 11.25
C GLN A 124 32.56 -6.26 11.33
N ILE A 125 32.42 -6.87 12.50
CA ILE A 125 32.26 -8.32 12.63
C ILE A 125 30.96 -8.85 11.99
N LEU A 126 29.97 -7.99 11.74
CA LEU A 126 28.69 -8.32 11.10
C LEU A 126 28.80 -8.41 9.56
N LYS A 127 29.98 -8.69 9.02
CA LYS A 127 30.19 -8.89 7.57
C LYS A 127 29.38 -10.09 7.04
N TYR A 128 28.91 -9.95 5.81
CA TYR A 128 28.07 -10.92 5.08
C TYR A 128 26.70 -11.19 5.74
N LYS A 129 26.14 -10.18 6.41
CA LYS A 129 24.82 -10.25 7.05
C LYS A 129 23.77 -9.46 6.28
N ASN A 130 22.50 -9.81 6.49
CA ASN A 130 21.35 -9.03 6.05
C ASN A 130 21.00 -8.04 7.16
N ILE A 131 21.35 -6.78 6.97
CA ILE A 131 21.25 -5.76 8.02
C ILE A 131 20.25 -4.69 7.62
N LYS A 132 19.26 -4.45 8.47
CA LYS A 132 18.41 -3.27 8.41
C LYS A 132 18.85 -2.30 9.50
N ILE A 133 19.22 -1.08 9.14
CA ILE A 133 19.76 -0.10 10.08
C ILE A 133 18.77 1.05 10.24
N TYR A 134 18.45 1.42 11.47
CA TYR A 134 17.70 2.61 11.84
C TYR A 134 18.65 3.58 12.53
N LEU A 135 18.98 4.67 11.85
CA LEU A 135 19.78 5.75 12.39
C LEU A 135 18.87 6.87 12.86
N ASN A 136 18.88 7.15 14.16
CA ASN A 136 18.08 8.19 14.78
C ASN A 136 19.01 9.34 15.13
N TYR A 137 18.76 10.51 14.55
CA TYR A 137 19.48 11.73 14.87
C TYR A 137 18.50 12.70 15.53
N GLU A 138 18.43 12.63 16.86
CA GLU A 138 17.46 13.36 17.68
C GLU A 138 17.91 14.80 18.00
N ASN A 139 16.94 15.64 18.38
CA ASN A 139 17.13 17.07 18.63
C ASN A 139 17.91 17.36 19.95
N ASP A 140 18.88 18.27 19.86
CA ASP A 140 19.67 18.85 20.96
C ASP A 140 20.40 20.09 20.43
N ASP A 141 20.69 21.06 21.29
CA ASP A 141 21.21 22.40 20.98
C ASP A 141 22.57 22.40 20.25
N ASN A 142 23.25 21.24 20.21
CA ASN A 142 24.57 21.06 19.60
C ASN A 142 24.57 20.26 18.28
N HIS A 143 23.41 19.90 17.74
CA HIS A 143 23.31 19.08 16.52
C HIS A 143 23.23 19.91 15.25
N THR A 144 24.38 20.24 14.69
CA THR A 144 24.48 20.90 13.37
C THR A 144 24.51 19.87 12.24
N VAL A 145 24.03 20.26 11.06
CA VAL A 145 24.24 19.49 9.83
C VAL A 145 25.74 19.25 9.58
N ARG A 146 26.60 20.20 9.96
CA ARG A 146 28.07 20.08 9.84
C ARG A 146 28.61 18.88 10.62
N LYS A 147 28.18 18.70 11.88
CA LYS A 147 28.56 17.53 12.69
C LYS A 147 28.07 16.24 12.04
N PHE A 148 26.83 16.23 11.54
CA PHE A 148 26.28 15.06 10.87
C PHE A 148 27.09 14.67 9.62
N THR A 149 27.29 15.61 8.69
CA THR A 149 27.94 15.35 7.40
C THR A 149 29.42 15.04 7.51
N HIS A 150 30.16 15.67 8.43
CA HIS A 150 31.63 15.53 8.48
C HIS A 150 32.15 14.58 9.56
N ILE A 151 31.32 14.18 10.51
CA ILE A 151 31.74 13.31 11.62
C ILE A 151 30.88 12.05 11.63
N ILE A 152 29.57 12.21 11.79
CA ILE A 152 28.67 11.08 12.02
C ILE A 152 28.51 10.20 10.77
N TRP A 153 28.21 10.80 9.62
CA TRP A 153 27.95 10.04 8.39
C TRP A 153 29.17 9.23 7.91
N PRO A 154 30.40 9.81 7.84
CA PRO A 154 31.60 9.04 7.50
C PRO A 154 31.83 7.86 8.46
N MET A 155 31.63 8.06 9.77
CA MET A 155 31.81 6.99 10.75
C MET A 155 30.84 5.83 10.56
N ILE A 156 29.61 6.09 10.10
CA ILE A 156 28.66 5.01 9.76
C ILE A 156 29.17 4.15 8.60
N GLU A 157 29.80 4.78 7.59
CA GLU A 157 30.44 4.08 6.47
C GLU A 157 31.63 3.22 6.92
N ASP A 158 32.36 3.65 7.95
CA ASP A 158 33.45 2.87 8.54
C ASP A 158 32.96 1.71 9.42
N ILE A 159 31.84 1.89 10.12
CA ILE A 159 31.25 0.86 11.00
C ILE A 159 30.64 -0.29 10.20
N PHE A 160 29.91 0.02 9.13
CA PHE A 160 29.20 -0.96 8.32
C PHE A 160 29.79 -1.07 6.92
N ASP A 161 30.28 -2.26 6.59
CA ASP A 161 30.72 -2.57 5.24
C ASP A 161 29.51 -2.66 4.29
N PHE A 162 29.18 -1.54 3.66
CA PHE A 162 28.08 -1.41 2.72
C PHE A 162 28.28 -2.20 1.41
N GLN A 163 29.51 -2.61 1.09
CA GLN A 163 29.78 -3.40 -0.12
C GLN A 163 29.51 -4.89 0.09
N LEU A 164 29.89 -5.41 1.25
CA LEU A 164 29.78 -6.85 1.55
C LEU A 164 28.43 -7.24 2.20
N ASN A 165 27.66 -6.26 2.68
CA ASN A 165 26.37 -6.50 3.33
C ASN A 165 25.20 -6.04 2.46
N SER A 166 24.07 -6.75 2.52
CA SER A 166 22.81 -6.24 1.95
C SER A 166 22.17 -5.30 2.96
N ILE A 167 22.47 -4.00 2.86
CA ILE A 167 22.01 -3.00 3.82
C ILE A 167 20.76 -2.25 3.34
N ASN A 168 19.74 -2.26 4.20
CA ASN A 168 18.57 -1.39 4.11
C ASN A 168 18.67 -0.35 5.22
N LEU A 169 18.87 0.93 4.87
CA LEU A 169 19.11 1.98 5.84
C LEU A 169 17.92 2.94 5.92
N ILE A 170 17.49 3.24 7.15
CA ILE A 170 16.45 4.22 7.47
C ILE A 170 17.12 5.29 8.32
N LEU A 171 17.09 6.54 7.85
CA LEU A 171 17.57 7.70 8.59
C LEU A 171 16.37 8.50 9.10
N GLU A 172 16.18 8.49 10.42
CA GLU A 172 15.20 9.33 11.13
C GLU A 172 15.91 10.62 11.59
N TYR A 173 15.70 11.68 10.83
CA TYR A 173 16.30 12.99 11.07
C TYR A 173 15.29 13.89 11.78
N GLU A 174 15.38 13.95 13.12
CA GLU A 174 14.52 14.73 14.01
C GLU A 174 15.16 16.04 14.48
N SER A 175 16.41 16.31 14.08
CA SER A 175 17.09 17.58 14.35
C SER A 175 16.77 18.65 13.30
N SER A 176 16.98 19.93 13.63
CA SER A 176 16.84 21.02 12.66
C SER A 176 17.90 20.95 11.56
N ILE A 177 17.48 21.16 10.31
CA ILE A 177 18.40 21.33 9.18
C ILE A 177 18.70 22.84 9.05
N ASP A 178 19.79 23.28 9.68
CA ASP A 178 20.24 24.68 9.80
C ASP A 178 21.00 25.20 8.57
N GLN A 179 21.58 24.30 7.78
CA GLN A 179 22.26 24.54 6.50
C GLN A 179 21.93 23.42 5.49
N ASP A 180 22.32 23.57 4.22
CA ASP A 180 22.08 22.52 3.23
C ASP A 180 22.76 21.20 3.62
N LEU A 181 21.99 20.12 3.60
CA LEU A 181 22.41 18.78 3.99
C LEU A 181 22.73 17.98 2.74
N SER A 182 23.92 17.39 2.69
CA SER A 182 24.33 16.49 1.60
C SER A 182 24.67 15.13 2.20
N ILE A 183 24.06 14.07 1.67
CA ILE A 183 24.24 12.69 2.12
C ILE A 183 24.69 11.85 0.92
N ASP A 184 25.80 11.13 1.10
CA ASP A 184 26.26 10.16 0.12
C ASP A 184 25.60 8.81 0.39
N ILE A 185 24.78 8.34 -0.56
CA ILE A 185 24.13 7.03 -0.48
C ILE A 185 24.56 6.13 -1.64
N ALA A 186 25.80 6.32 -2.12
CA ALA A 186 26.50 5.23 -2.77
C ALA A 186 26.55 4.02 -1.84
N ASN A 187 26.91 2.82 -2.26
CA ASN A 187 26.99 1.62 -1.41
C ASN A 187 25.68 1.18 -0.69
N ILE A 188 24.62 1.98 -0.63
CA ILE A 188 23.35 1.59 -0.01
C ILE A 188 22.39 1.03 -1.06
N LYS A 189 21.81 -0.15 -0.79
CA LYS A 189 20.86 -0.82 -1.69
C LYS A 189 19.44 -0.26 -1.56
N GLU A 190 18.98 -0.03 -0.35
CA GLU A 190 17.70 0.60 -0.06
C GLU A 190 17.87 1.69 1.00
N PHE A 191 17.37 2.89 0.73
CA PHE A 191 17.47 4.01 1.63
C PHE A 191 16.09 4.65 1.86
N GLU A 192 15.76 4.93 3.13
CA GLU A 192 14.60 5.70 3.54
C GLU A 192 15.02 6.89 4.39
N PHE A 193 14.67 8.09 3.95
CA PHE A 193 14.84 9.31 4.74
C PHE A 193 13.52 9.70 5.37
N ARG A 194 13.49 9.82 6.71
CA ARG A 194 12.33 10.31 7.47
C ARG A 194 12.68 11.64 8.11
N HIS A 195 11.89 12.66 7.83
CA HIS A 195 12.16 14.01 8.28
C HIS A 195 10.92 14.62 8.92
N TYR A 196 11.10 15.20 10.10
CA TYR A 196 9.99 15.61 10.99
C TYR A 196 9.95 17.12 11.23
N THR A 197 11.11 17.77 11.25
CA THR A 197 11.21 19.20 11.59
C THR A 197 10.98 20.09 10.37
N PRO A 198 10.33 21.24 10.48
CA PRO A 198 10.26 22.19 9.37
C PRO A 198 11.65 22.73 8.96
N THR A 199 11.94 22.83 7.67
CA THR A 199 13.17 23.49 7.16
C THR A 199 12.95 24.17 5.80
N TYR A 200 13.75 25.19 5.51
CA TYR A 200 13.84 25.84 4.19
C TYR A 200 15.10 25.43 3.42
N ARG A 201 15.93 24.56 4.01
CA ARG A 201 17.20 24.13 3.44
C ARG A 201 17.01 23.03 2.42
N GLN A 202 18.00 22.90 1.54
CA GLN A 202 18.05 21.82 0.58
C GLN A 202 18.63 20.55 1.22
N VAL A 203 18.06 19.41 0.87
CA VAL A 203 18.65 18.08 1.14
C VAL A 203 19.05 17.45 -0.19
N GLU A 204 20.34 17.16 -0.34
CA GLU A 204 20.93 16.50 -1.50
C GLU A 204 21.27 15.04 -1.18
N PHE A 205 20.79 14.12 -2.02
CA PHE A 205 21.20 12.72 -1.99
C PHE A 205 22.07 12.42 -3.20
N LYS A 206 23.31 11.98 -2.95
CA LYS A 206 24.22 11.51 -4.00
C LYS A 206 23.98 10.02 -4.23
N LEU A 207 23.56 9.69 -5.44
CA LEU A 207 23.14 8.35 -5.83
C LEU A 207 24.26 7.61 -6.54
N ASN A 208 24.23 6.27 -6.45
CA ASN A 208 25.07 5.38 -7.24
C ASN A 208 24.25 4.31 -8.00
N GLN A 209 24.96 3.35 -8.58
CA GLN A 209 24.39 2.25 -9.37
C GLN A 209 23.84 1.08 -8.52
N GLN A 210 24.09 1.02 -7.22
CA GLN A 210 23.62 -0.07 -6.37
C GLN A 210 22.26 0.21 -5.73
N LEU A 211 21.90 1.49 -5.60
CA LEU A 211 20.63 1.93 -5.03
C LEU A 211 19.45 1.45 -5.89
N ASN A 212 18.68 0.52 -5.33
CA ASN A 212 17.48 -0.05 -5.95
C ASN A 212 16.21 0.69 -5.51
N LYS A 213 16.17 1.14 -4.26
CA LYS A 213 15.00 1.77 -3.66
C LYS A 213 15.36 3.02 -2.87
N LEU A 214 14.63 4.09 -3.14
CA LEU A 214 14.73 5.36 -2.41
C LEU A 214 13.34 5.76 -1.92
N ILE A 215 13.20 5.98 -0.61
CA ILE A 215 11.99 6.51 0.01
C ILE A 215 12.36 7.83 0.70
N ILE A 216 11.57 8.86 0.46
CA ILE A 216 11.65 10.13 1.15
C ILE A 216 10.31 10.36 1.82
N ASN A 217 10.30 10.40 3.14
CA ASN A 217 9.13 10.56 3.98
C ASN A 217 9.26 11.88 4.77
N ASN A 218 8.70 12.95 4.23
CA ASN A 218 8.64 14.23 4.91
C ASN A 218 7.33 14.32 5.69
N ILE A 219 7.40 14.16 7.00
CA ILE A 219 6.25 14.22 7.90
C ILE A 219 6.02 15.66 8.36
N SER A 220 6.99 16.55 8.16
CA SER A 220 6.85 17.96 8.50
C SER A 220 5.75 18.64 7.67
N MET A 221 5.15 19.69 8.24
CA MET A 221 4.13 20.50 7.57
C MET A 221 4.70 21.38 6.45
N LEU A 222 6.02 21.59 6.41
CA LEU A 222 6.67 22.42 5.39
C LEU A 222 7.28 21.57 4.27
N PRO A 223 7.26 22.06 3.03
CA PRO A 223 7.84 21.34 1.92
C PRO A 223 9.37 21.23 2.02
N LEU A 224 9.90 20.04 1.77
CA LEU A 224 11.33 19.78 1.69
C LEU A 224 11.85 20.08 0.27
N THR A 225 12.97 20.78 0.14
CA THR A 225 13.67 20.93 -1.15
C THR A 225 14.64 19.77 -1.31
N ILE A 226 14.37 18.89 -2.28
CA ILE A 226 15.17 17.68 -2.49
C ILE A 226 15.94 17.82 -3.80
N LYS A 227 17.24 17.52 -3.74
CA LYS A 227 18.11 17.39 -4.91
C LYS A 227 18.64 15.96 -4.98
N LEU A 228 18.62 15.38 -6.18
CA LEU A 228 19.32 14.14 -6.46
C LEU A 228 20.51 14.48 -7.35
N SER A 229 21.67 13.91 -7.06
CA SER A 229 22.86 14.03 -7.91
C SER A 229 23.50 12.67 -8.11
N SER A 230 24.10 12.44 -9.28
CA SER A 230 24.93 11.27 -9.53
C SER A 230 26.38 11.58 -9.13
N LEU A 231 27.10 10.56 -8.64
CA LEU A 231 28.51 10.72 -8.34
C LEU A 231 29.33 10.92 -9.63
N PRO A 232 30.41 11.73 -9.62
CA PRO A 232 31.21 12.04 -10.82
C PRO A 232 31.72 10.80 -11.56
N SER A 233 32.13 9.77 -10.81
CA SER A 233 32.60 8.47 -11.33
C SER A 233 31.50 7.60 -11.96
N SER A 234 30.23 7.92 -11.69
CA SER A 234 29.05 7.19 -12.20
C SER A 234 28.40 7.83 -13.42
N SER A 235 28.90 8.98 -13.88
CA SER A 235 28.30 9.80 -14.95
C SER A 235 28.12 9.10 -16.31
N LEU A 236 28.78 7.96 -16.53
CA LEU A 236 28.68 7.14 -17.75
C LEU A 236 27.78 5.91 -17.61
N LEU A 237 27.34 5.56 -16.40
CA LEU A 237 26.64 4.31 -16.12
C LEU A 237 25.28 4.59 -15.46
N PRO A 238 24.21 3.91 -15.90
CA PRO A 238 22.85 4.23 -15.48
C PRO A 238 22.60 3.89 -14.00
N ILE A 239 21.79 4.71 -13.34
CA ILE A 239 21.37 4.50 -11.95
C ILE A 239 20.36 3.34 -11.92
N ASN A 240 20.59 2.35 -11.06
CA ASN A 240 19.78 1.13 -10.99
C ASN A 240 18.51 1.26 -10.11
N LEU A 241 18.00 2.48 -9.95
CA LEU A 241 16.84 2.75 -9.11
C LEU A 241 15.59 2.13 -9.75
N CYS A 242 15.01 1.09 -9.14
CA CYS A 242 13.76 0.49 -9.59
C CYS A 242 12.53 1.09 -8.90
N SER A 243 12.68 1.66 -7.71
CA SER A 243 11.55 2.23 -6.96
C SER A 243 11.91 3.54 -6.28
N PHE A 244 11.11 4.58 -6.54
CA PHE A 244 11.27 5.88 -5.92
C PHE A 244 9.95 6.37 -5.32
N PHE A 245 9.96 6.68 -4.03
CA PHE A 245 8.78 7.11 -3.30
C PHE A 245 9.05 8.43 -2.59
N ILE A 246 8.23 9.43 -2.85
CA ILE A 246 8.14 10.65 -2.06
C ILE A 246 6.78 10.66 -1.39
N LYS A 247 6.80 10.65 -0.05
CA LYS A 247 5.62 10.70 0.81
C LYS A 247 5.74 11.97 1.64
N GLY A 248 4.88 12.94 1.36
CA GLY A 248 4.87 14.20 2.09
C GLY A 248 5.39 15.39 1.28
N PRO A 249 5.26 16.61 1.85
CA PRO A 249 5.36 17.83 1.08
C PRO A 249 6.78 18.06 0.52
N VAL A 250 6.88 18.36 -0.78
CA VAL A 250 8.15 18.74 -1.42
C VAL A 250 8.03 20.04 -2.21
N ALA A 251 9.06 20.88 -2.13
CA ALA A 251 8.98 22.27 -2.60
C ALA A 251 9.00 22.39 -4.12
N ASN A 252 9.80 21.54 -4.78
CA ASN A 252 9.97 21.54 -6.23
C ASN A 252 10.52 20.19 -6.71
N LEU A 253 10.05 19.71 -7.87
CA LEU A 253 10.53 18.49 -8.53
C LEU A 253 11.64 18.73 -9.57
N ASN A 254 11.97 19.99 -9.91
CA ASN A 254 12.94 20.33 -10.95
C ASN A 254 14.29 19.62 -10.79
N TYR A 255 14.76 19.45 -9.55
CA TYR A 255 16.02 18.79 -9.25
C TYR A 255 15.97 17.26 -9.35
N LEU A 256 14.77 16.68 -9.42
CA LEU A 256 14.58 15.22 -9.53
C LEU A 256 14.58 14.78 -10.99
N GLY A 257 13.99 15.59 -11.87
CA GLY A 257 13.67 15.23 -13.25
C GLY A 257 14.84 14.70 -14.07
N LYS A 258 16.01 15.36 -14.00
CA LYS A 258 17.22 14.95 -14.73
C LYS A 258 17.74 13.59 -14.30
N ILE A 259 17.70 13.30 -12.99
CA ILE A 259 18.19 12.02 -12.45
C ILE A 259 17.23 10.88 -12.75
N LEU A 260 15.91 11.13 -12.68
CA LEU A 260 14.92 10.10 -13.00
C LEU A 260 15.01 9.61 -14.45
N GLN A 261 15.43 10.47 -15.38
CA GLN A 261 15.70 10.07 -16.77
C GLN A 261 16.89 9.10 -16.90
N GLN A 262 17.83 9.13 -15.97
CA GLN A 262 18.98 8.21 -15.92
C GLN A 262 18.61 6.88 -15.25
N CYS A 263 17.44 6.79 -14.61
CA CYS A 263 16.95 5.60 -13.92
C CYS A 263 16.18 4.68 -14.88
N HIS A 264 16.88 4.07 -15.84
CA HIS A 264 16.25 3.25 -16.90
C HIS A 264 15.48 2.03 -16.37
N ASN A 265 15.76 1.60 -15.14
CA ASN A 265 15.11 0.45 -14.49
C ASN A 265 13.93 0.84 -13.59
N LEU A 266 13.54 2.12 -13.53
CA LEU A 266 12.46 2.59 -12.68
C LEU A 266 11.12 1.96 -13.05
N GLN A 267 10.55 1.19 -12.12
CA GLN A 267 9.26 0.48 -12.27
C GLN A 267 8.16 1.09 -11.41
N TYR A 268 8.52 1.67 -10.26
CA TYR A 268 7.57 2.25 -9.30
C TYR A 268 7.97 3.69 -9.00
N LEU A 269 7.07 4.63 -9.29
CA LEU A 269 7.23 6.03 -8.96
C LEU A 269 6.00 6.51 -8.19
N THR A 270 6.23 6.94 -6.95
CA THR A 270 5.24 7.64 -6.15
C THR A 270 5.75 9.03 -5.84
N ILE A 271 5.01 10.06 -6.21
CA ILE A 271 5.28 11.43 -5.78
C ILE A 271 4.01 11.97 -5.17
N SER A 272 3.96 12.00 -3.84
CA SER A 272 2.83 12.49 -3.09
C SER A 272 3.11 13.85 -2.47
N LYS A 273 2.13 14.76 -2.49
CA LYS A 273 2.25 16.15 -1.97
C LYS A 273 3.40 16.95 -2.57
N GLY A 274 3.64 16.81 -3.88
CA GLY A 274 4.62 17.62 -4.61
C GLY A 274 4.14 19.04 -4.98
N TYR A 275 2.98 19.48 -4.49
CA TYR A 275 2.34 20.76 -4.79
C TYR A 275 2.28 21.13 -6.29
N MET A 276 2.28 20.12 -7.15
CA MET A 276 2.23 20.31 -8.59
C MET A 276 0.84 20.76 -9.01
N LYS A 277 0.75 21.95 -9.62
CA LYS A 277 -0.53 22.51 -10.11
C LYS A 277 -0.87 22.08 -11.54
N ASN A 278 0.14 21.74 -12.34
CA ASN A 278 0.00 21.44 -13.76
C ASN A 278 0.66 20.09 -14.08
N PHE A 279 -0.12 19.18 -14.64
CA PHE A 279 0.35 17.86 -15.02
C PHE A 279 1.32 17.85 -16.20
N LYS A 280 1.16 18.77 -17.17
CA LYS A 280 2.10 18.89 -18.29
C LYS A 280 3.49 19.33 -17.83
N ASP A 281 3.55 20.16 -16.79
CA ASP A 281 4.83 20.55 -16.19
C ASP A 281 5.49 19.37 -15.46
N PHE A 282 4.69 18.54 -14.78
CA PHE A 282 5.19 17.27 -14.23
C PHE A 282 5.83 16.39 -15.32
N ILE A 283 5.15 16.21 -16.46
CA ILE A 283 5.67 15.40 -17.57
C ILE A 283 6.97 15.99 -18.13
N LYS A 284 7.03 17.31 -18.33
CA LYS A 284 8.25 18.01 -18.81
C LYS A 284 9.43 17.83 -17.85
N ILE A 285 9.18 17.85 -16.55
CA ILE A 285 10.23 17.72 -15.52
C ILE A 285 10.67 16.26 -15.40
N VAL A 286 9.73 15.36 -15.14
CA VAL A 286 10.02 14.00 -14.68
C VAL A 286 10.20 13.00 -15.83
N SER A 287 9.59 13.26 -16.99
CA SER A 287 9.52 12.28 -18.07
C SER A 287 9.54 12.90 -19.48
N PRO A 288 10.42 13.87 -19.81
CA PRO A 288 10.44 14.48 -21.14
C PRO A 288 10.80 13.47 -22.25
N LEU A 289 11.55 12.41 -21.93
CA LEU A 289 11.89 11.31 -22.84
C LEU A 289 11.09 10.02 -22.54
N GLY A 290 10.15 10.05 -21.61
CA GLY A 290 9.45 8.87 -21.13
C GLY A 290 10.18 8.11 -20.01
N LEU A 291 9.43 7.29 -19.27
CA LEU A 291 9.93 6.28 -18.33
C LEU A 291 9.47 4.90 -18.82
N SER A 292 10.22 4.33 -19.77
CA SER A 292 9.76 3.18 -20.56
C SER A 292 9.49 1.92 -19.77
N ARG A 293 10.15 1.71 -18.62
CA ARG A 293 9.93 0.53 -17.75
C ARG A 293 8.95 0.79 -16.61
N LEU A 294 8.38 1.99 -16.51
CA LEU A 294 7.48 2.35 -15.42
C LEU A 294 6.20 1.52 -15.49
N LYS A 295 5.90 0.80 -14.41
CA LYS A 295 4.71 -0.03 -14.26
C LYS A 295 3.67 0.63 -13.37
N THR A 296 4.10 1.39 -12.36
CA THR A 296 3.20 2.06 -11.41
C THR A 296 3.59 3.51 -11.28
N LEU A 297 2.61 4.39 -11.53
CA LEU A 297 2.69 5.82 -11.30
C LEU A 297 1.60 6.21 -10.29
N ASP A 298 2.04 6.63 -9.11
CA ASP A 298 1.16 7.15 -8.07
C ASP A 298 1.46 8.62 -7.81
N LEU A 299 0.49 9.46 -8.13
CA LEU A 299 0.57 10.91 -7.96
C LEU A 299 -0.47 11.40 -6.95
N SER A 300 -0.87 10.54 -6.02
CA SER A 300 -1.84 10.87 -4.99
C SER A 300 -1.39 12.05 -4.12
N TYR A 301 -2.35 12.88 -3.75
CA TYR A 301 -2.25 14.03 -2.87
C TYR A 301 -1.42 15.18 -3.47
N ASN A 302 -1.43 15.30 -4.80
CA ASN A 302 -0.97 16.50 -5.49
C ASN A 302 -2.11 17.49 -5.75
N ASP A 303 -1.74 18.67 -6.27
CA ASP A 303 -2.63 19.82 -6.44
C ASP A 303 -2.99 20.10 -7.90
N PHE A 304 -3.00 19.06 -8.74
CA PHE A 304 -3.27 19.23 -10.16
C PHE A 304 -4.64 19.88 -10.38
N GLY A 305 -4.70 20.93 -11.20
CA GLY A 305 -5.96 21.59 -11.54
C GLY A 305 -6.80 20.78 -12.53
N SER A 306 -6.18 20.26 -13.58
CA SER A 306 -6.79 19.35 -14.55
C SER A 306 -5.71 18.51 -15.25
N ILE A 307 -6.15 17.43 -15.90
CA ILE A 307 -5.33 16.61 -16.80
C ILE A 307 -6.14 16.47 -18.09
N GLU A 308 -5.64 17.11 -19.14
CA GLU A 308 -6.38 17.23 -20.40
C GLU A 308 -5.45 17.12 -21.60
N SER A 309 -5.92 16.42 -22.64
CA SER A 309 -5.25 16.31 -23.94
C SER A 309 -3.80 15.86 -23.80
N ILE A 310 -3.62 14.65 -23.28
CA ILE A 310 -2.30 14.03 -23.10
C ILE A 310 -2.29 12.56 -23.47
N ASP A 311 -1.24 12.15 -24.17
CA ASP A 311 -0.96 10.76 -24.50
C ASP A 311 0.08 10.18 -23.54
N LEU A 312 -0.40 9.47 -22.52
CA LEU A 312 0.44 8.77 -21.55
C LEU A 312 1.08 7.51 -22.13
N SER A 313 0.61 6.99 -23.27
CA SER A 313 1.22 5.83 -23.92
C SER A 313 2.62 6.14 -24.47
N ILE A 314 2.85 7.40 -24.88
CA ILE A 314 4.16 7.89 -25.32
C ILE A 314 5.15 7.96 -24.16
N TYR A 315 4.70 8.49 -23.01
CA TYR A 315 5.58 8.71 -21.86
C TYR A 315 5.78 7.44 -21.02
N PHE A 316 4.76 6.61 -20.89
CA PHE A 316 4.75 5.44 -19.99
C PHE A 316 4.19 4.20 -20.70
N PRO A 317 4.85 3.68 -21.75
CA PRO A 317 4.28 2.63 -22.61
C PRO A 317 3.95 1.30 -21.88
N ASN A 318 4.60 1.03 -20.76
CA ASN A 318 4.41 -0.18 -19.96
C ASN A 318 3.64 0.04 -18.65
N LEU A 319 2.92 1.16 -18.54
CA LEU A 319 2.17 1.51 -17.33
C LEU A 319 1.02 0.55 -17.08
N ILE A 320 1.02 -0.10 -15.91
CA ILE A 320 0.00 -1.04 -15.46
C ILE A 320 -0.97 -0.37 -14.50
N ASN A 321 -0.45 0.47 -13.60
CA ASN A 321 -1.22 1.14 -12.55
C ASN A 321 -1.03 2.65 -12.64
N PHE A 322 -2.13 3.39 -12.75
CA PHE A 322 -2.16 4.84 -12.61
C PHE A 322 -3.06 5.22 -11.44
N ILE A 323 -2.49 5.92 -10.46
CA ILE A 323 -3.17 6.28 -9.22
C ILE A 323 -3.09 7.79 -9.04
N LEU A 324 -4.25 8.40 -8.87
CA LEU A 324 -4.42 9.81 -8.56
C LEU A 324 -5.58 9.99 -7.58
N LYS A 325 -5.22 10.17 -6.30
CA LYS A 325 -6.18 10.46 -5.22
C LYS A 325 -5.94 11.86 -4.70
N PHE A 326 -6.96 12.62 -4.31
CA PHE A 326 -6.77 13.98 -3.78
C PHE A 326 -7.09 14.03 -2.28
N GLU A 327 -6.41 14.91 -1.53
CA GLU A 327 -6.80 15.23 -0.15
C GLU A 327 -7.77 16.41 -0.11
N GLY A 328 -8.91 16.22 0.56
CA GLY A 328 -9.78 17.31 0.98
C GLY A 328 -10.61 17.98 -0.13
N LEU A 329 -11.58 18.79 0.30
CA LEU A 329 -12.49 19.55 -0.56
C LEU A 329 -11.76 20.75 -1.18
N LYS A 330 -11.00 20.57 -2.26
CA LYS A 330 -10.71 21.72 -3.13
C LYS A 330 -11.94 21.94 -3.99
N SER A 331 -12.62 23.07 -3.80
CA SER A 331 -13.88 23.46 -4.45
C SER A 331 -13.80 23.66 -5.97
N ARG A 332 -12.77 23.12 -6.63
CA ARG A 332 -12.49 23.32 -8.05
C ARG A 332 -12.88 22.07 -8.82
N LYS A 333 -13.57 22.26 -9.93
CA LYS A 333 -13.89 21.18 -10.87
C LYS A 333 -12.58 20.69 -11.46
N PHE A 334 -12.25 19.42 -11.21
CA PHE A 334 -11.13 18.74 -11.84
C PHE A 334 -11.62 18.09 -13.13
N HIS A 335 -10.91 18.37 -14.22
CA HIS A 335 -11.22 17.84 -15.53
C HIS A 335 -10.21 16.75 -15.91
N PHE A 336 -10.71 15.56 -16.23
CA PHE A 336 -9.92 14.42 -16.69
C PHE A 336 -10.43 13.99 -18.08
N THR A 337 -9.88 14.57 -19.14
CA THR A 337 -10.45 14.42 -20.50
C THR A 337 -9.40 14.28 -21.59
N ASN A 338 -9.76 13.60 -22.69
CA ASN A 338 -8.88 13.43 -23.86
C ASN A 338 -7.51 12.83 -23.47
N ILE A 339 -7.55 11.67 -22.80
CA ILE A 339 -6.35 10.98 -22.28
C ILE A 339 -6.16 9.67 -23.02
N ILE A 340 -4.96 9.43 -23.53
CA ILE A 340 -4.60 8.14 -24.14
C ILE A 340 -3.69 7.39 -23.16
N PHE A 341 -4.17 6.26 -22.64
CA PHE A 341 -3.36 5.36 -21.84
C PHE A 341 -2.68 4.29 -22.71
N PRO A 342 -1.59 3.65 -22.25
CA PRO A 342 -1.06 2.47 -22.92
C PRO A 342 -2.00 1.28 -22.74
N ASN A 343 -1.99 0.36 -23.72
CA ASN A 343 -2.76 -0.90 -23.65
C ASN A 343 -2.31 -1.82 -22.50
N SER A 344 -1.19 -1.54 -21.85
CA SER A 344 -0.72 -2.28 -20.68
C SER A 344 -1.48 -1.94 -19.38
N LEU A 345 -2.30 -0.87 -19.38
CA LEU A 345 -3.02 -0.40 -18.20
C LEU A 345 -4.06 -1.41 -17.72
N LYS A 346 -3.98 -1.78 -16.44
CA LYS A 346 -4.91 -2.71 -15.77
C LYS A 346 -5.64 -2.07 -14.60
N CYS A 347 -5.08 -1.04 -13.99
CA CYS A 347 -5.65 -0.35 -12.83
C CYS A 347 -5.62 1.16 -13.01
N LEU A 348 -6.79 1.79 -12.90
CA LEU A 348 -6.96 3.23 -12.90
C LEU A 348 -7.72 3.65 -11.65
N MET A 349 -7.07 4.41 -10.78
CA MET A 349 -7.69 4.95 -9.57
C MET A 349 -7.70 6.47 -9.62
N LEU A 350 -8.90 7.05 -9.67
CA LEU A 350 -9.15 8.48 -9.73
C LEU A 350 -10.15 8.86 -8.63
N GLN A 351 -9.64 9.28 -7.47
CA GLN A 351 -10.45 9.59 -6.30
C GLN A 351 -10.33 11.08 -5.96
N ASP A 352 -11.39 11.84 -6.16
CA ASP A 352 -11.48 13.25 -5.77
C ASP A 352 -12.92 13.60 -5.38
N LYS A 353 -13.14 14.71 -4.68
CA LYS A 353 -14.50 15.29 -4.55
C LYS A 353 -14.87 16.20 -5.71
N GLY A 354 -13.93 16.48 -6.61
CA GLY A 354 -14.03 17.49 -7.67
C GLY A 354 -14.01 16.96 -9.10
N ILE A 355 -13.80 15.66 -9.39
CA ILE A 355 -13.81 15.16 -10.78
C ILE A 355 -15.21 15.33 -11.36
N ALA A 356 -15.37 16.32 -12.23
CA ALA A 356 -16.64 16.67 -12.87
C ALA A 356 -16.82 15.97 -14.22
N THR A 357 -15.70 15.64 -14.89
CA THR A 357 -15.67 15.09 -16.24
C THR A 357 -14.67 13.95 -16.34
N PHE A 358 -15.11 12.81 -16.87
CA PHE A 358 -14.29 11.67 -17.28
C PHE A 358 -14.78 11.24 -18.66
N LYS A 359 -14.09 11.70 -19.71
CA LYS A 359 -14.56 11.56 -21.10
C LYS A 359 -13.38 11.46 -22.07
N ASP A 360 -13.62 10.83 -23.21
CA ASP A 360 -12.66 10.75 -24.32
C ASP A 360 -11.35 10.08 -23.87
N ILE A 361 -11.47 9.01 -23.07
CA ILE A 361 -10.34 8.23 -22.58
C ILE A 361 -10.08 7.05 -23.53
N GLN A 362 -8.83 6.80 -23.89
CA GLN A 362 -8.43 5.69 -24.77
C GLN A 362 -7.42 4.77 -24.08
N GLY A 363 -7.19 3.59 -24.65
CA GLY A 363 -6.21 2.62 -24.13
C GLY A 363 -6.68 1.78 -22.93
N LEU A 364 -7.97 1.76 -22.63
CA LEU A 364 -8.55 1.04 -21.49
C LEU A 364 -8.98 -0.41 -21.81
N GLN A 365 -8.56 -0.98 -22.95
CA GLN A 365 -9.05 -2.28 -23.43
C GLN A 365 -8.86 -3.42 -22.41
N TYR A 366 -7.77 -3.40 -21.65
CA TYR A 366 -7.41 -4.45 -20.68
C TYR A 366 -7.59 -4.01 -19.22
N LEU A 367 -8.36 -2.94 -19.00
CA LEU A 367 -8.61 -2.40 -17.66
C LEU A 367 -9.39 -3.42 -16.82
N LYS A 368 -8.85 -3.78 -15.66
CA LYS A 368 -9.48 -4.71 -14.72
C LYS A 368 -10.09 -4.00 -13.52
N ILE A 369 -9.46 -2.92 -13.08
CA ILE A 369 -9.85 -2.17 -11.89
C ILE A 369 -10.04 -0.71 -12.27
N LEU A 370 -11.22 -0.18 -12.00
CA LEU A 370 -11.54 1.23 -12.14
C LEU A 370 -12.13 1.73 -10.82
N ASP A 371 -11.37 2.59 -10.13
CA ASP A 371 -11.83 3.28 -8.93
C ASP A 371 -12.10 4.75 -9.26
N LEU A 372 -13.36 5.13 -9.09
CA LEU A 372 -13.89 6.47 -9.30
C LEU A 372 -14.73 6.89 -8.08
N SER A 373 -14.35 6.40 -6.91
CA SER A 373 -15.03 6.75 -5.67
C SER A 373 -14.86 8.24 -5.33
N TYR A 374 -15.80 8.75 -4.53
CA TYR A 374 -15.86 10.10 -4.00
C TYR A 374 -16.11 11.24 -4.99
N ASN A 375 -16.36 10.96 -6.28
CA ASN A 375 -16.50 11.98 -7.32
C ASN A 375 -17.93 12.59 -7.43
N TYR A 376 -18.09 13.52 -8.38
CA TYR A 376 -19.39 14.04 -8.80
C TYR A 376 -19.52 14.01 -10.33
N PRO A 377 -19.62 12.82 -10.93
CA PRO A 377 -19.35 12.64 -12.35
C PRO A 377 -20.57 13.03 -13.19
N LEU A 378 -20.69 14.32 -13.53
CA LEU A 378 -21.75 14.84 -14.42
C LEU A 378 -21.58 14.32 -15.86
N HIS A 379 -20.34 14.23 -16.33
CA HIS A 379 -20.01 13.80 -17.69
C HIS A 379 -19.10 12.57 -17.66
N PHE A 380 -19.72 11.44 -17.38
CA PHE A 380 -19.03 10.16 -17.21
C PHE A 380 -19.18 9.26 -18.44
N GLN A 381 -18.13 9.00 -19.20
CA GLN A 381 -18.19 8.11 -20.36
C GLN A 381 -17.15 7.02 -20.21
N ILE A 382 -17.60 5.76 -20.16
CA ILE A 382 -16.71 4.62 -20.26
C ILE A 382 -16.59 4.25 -21.74
N PRO A 383 -15.36 4.16 -22.30
CA PRO A 383 -15.15 3.82 -23.70
C PRO A 383 -15.77 2.46 -24.05
N HIS A 384 -16.41 2.36 -25.21
CA HIS A 384 -17.03 1.09 -25.65
C HIS A 384 -16.03 -0.06 -25.83
N THR A 385 -14.74 0.28 -26.01
CA THR A 385 -13.62 -0.67 -26.08
C THR A 385 -13.37 -1.43 -24.78
N VAL A 386 -13.92 -0.95 -23.66
CA VAL A 386 -13.91 -1.70 -22.39
C VAL A 386 -14.99 -2.76 -22.44
N GLU A 387 -14.59 -4.02 -22.60
CA GLU A 387 -15.51 -5.15 -22.68
C GLU A 387 -15.93 -5.65 -21.30
N HIS A 388 -15.00 -5.70 -20.35
CA HIS A 388 -15.21 -6.21 -19.00
C HIS A 388 -14.31 -5.52 -17.99
N ILE A 389 -14.85 -5.22 -16.80
CA ILE A 389 -14.10 -4.77 -15.63
C ILE A 389 -14.36 -5.75 -14.48
N GLN A 390 -13.28 -6.19 -13.82
CA GLN A 390 -13.41 -7.04 -12.64
C GLN A 390 -13.98 -6.24 -11.47
N LEU A 391 -13.40 -5.07 -11.17
CA LEU A 391 -13.82 -4.22 -10.05
C LEU A 391 -14.10 -2.79 -10.52
N LEU A 392 -15.33 -2.34 -10.31
CA LEU A 392 -15.75 -0.95 -10.49
C LEU A 392 -16.18 -0.36 -9.15
N ASN A 393 -15.42 0.61 -8.66
CA ASN A 393 -15.75 1.34 -7.45
C ASN A 393 -16.32 2.72 -7.78
N LEU A 394 -17.61 2.90 -7.50
CA LEU A 394 -18.34 4.16 -7.67
C LEU A 394 -18.85 4.69 -6.32
N SER A 395 -18.28 4.23 -5.20
CA SER A 395 -18.72 4.62 -3.87
C SER A 395 -18.65 6.13 -3.65
N TYR A 396 -19.60 6.68 -2.90
CA TYR A 396 -19.72 8.09 -2.54
C TYR A 396 -19.95 9.04 -3.73
N ASN A 397 -20.40 8.53 -4.87
CA ASN A 397 -20.95 9.33 -5.97
C ASN A 397 -22.46 9.56 -5.78
N ARG A 398 -22.82 10.59 -5.01
CA ARG A 398 -24.19 10.83 -4.47
C ARG A 398 -25.35 10.89 -5.46
N THR A 399 -25.07 11.04 -6.76
CA THR A 399 -26.11 11.21 -7.78
C THR A 399 -25.99 10.18 -8.91
N ILE A 400 -25.08 9.22 -8.83
CA ILE A 400 -24.76 8.34 -9.97
C ILE A 400 -25.97 7.61 -10.54
N LEU A 401 -26.75 6.91 -9.72
CA LEU A 401 -27.96 6.21 -10.20
C LEU A 401 -29.05 7.20 -10.62
N SER A 402 -29.30 8.23 -9.80
CA SER A 402 -30.29 9.28 -10.15
C SER A 402 -30.00 9.97 -11.48
N SER A 403 -28.72 10.12 -11.83
CA SER A 403 -28.27 10.75 -13.07
C SER A 403 -28.53 9.89 -14.31
N ILE A 404 -28.65 8.57 -14.15
CA ILE A 404 -28.86 7.64 -15.26
C ILE A 404 -30.22 7.89 -15.90
N TYR A 405 -31.30 7.85 -15.12
CA TYR A 405 -32.64 8.07 -15.66
C TYR A 405 -32.91 9.55 -15.94
N ARG A 406 -32.43 10.49 -15.10
CA ARG A 406 -32.63 11.93 -15.31
C ARG A 406 -31.97 12.49 -16.57
N PHE A 407 -30.83 11.93 -16.98
CA PHE A 407 -30.08 12.40 -18.15
C PHE A 407 -29.99 11.35 -19.27
N ASN A 408 -30.84 10.32 -19.22
CA ASN A 408 -30.90 9.24 -20.21
C ASN A 408 -29.51 8.61 -20.51
N ARG A 409 -28.75 8.29 -19.46
CA ARG A 409 -27.40 7.71 -19.54
C ARG A 409 -27.43 6.19 -19.51
N LEU A 410 -28.21 5.61 -20.42
CA LEU A 410 -28.37 4.16 -20.56
C LEU A 410 -27.05 3.46 -20.92
N ASP A 411 -26.09 4.18 -21.49
CA ASP A 411 -24.73 3.71 -21.72
C ASP A 411 -24.02 3.34 -20.41
N ILE A 412 -24.16 4.17 -19.39
CA ILE A 412 -23.56 3.93 -18.07
C ILE A 412 -24.24 2.75 -17.38
N SER A 413 -25.57 2.70 -17.33
CA SER A 413 -26.27 1.57 -16.68
C SER A 413 -25.95 0.25 -17.35
N ARG A 414 -25.93 0.21 -18.69
CA ARG A 414 -25.54 -0.99 -19.43
C ARG A 414 -24.13 -1.44 -19.09
N PHE A 415 -23.20 -0.50 -18.95
CA PHE A 415 -21.85 -0.84 -18.57
C PHE A 415 -21.79 -1.42 -17.15
N ILE A 416 -22.30 -0.69 -16.15
CA ILE A 416 -22.12 -1.08 -14.74
C ILE A 416 -22.85 -2.37 -14.38
N PHE A 417 -23.98 -2.69 -15.03
CA PHE A 417 -24.77 -3.88 -14.70
C PHE A 417 -24.47 -5.10 -15.57
N PHE A 418 -23.88 -4.94 -16.75
CA PHE A 418 -23.63 -6.08 -17.65
C PHE A 418 -22.15 -6.36 -17.92
N LYS A 419 -21.24 -5.42 -17.66
CA LYS A 419 -19.80 -5.55 -17.95
C LYS A 419 -18.91 -5.56 -16.70
N VAL A 420 -19.49 -5.64 -15.51
CA VAL A 420 -18.76 -5.57 -14.23
C VAL A 420 -18.98 -6.84 -13.41
N SER A 421 -17.93 -7.35 -12.76
CA SER A 421 -18.04 -8.47 -11.80
C SER A 421 -18.29 -8.02 -10.36
N GLU A 422 -17.56 -7.00 -9.91
CA GLU A 422 -17.63 -6.46 -8.55
C GLU A 422 -17.98 -4.97 -8.62
N LEU A 423 -19.19 -4.63 -8.16
CA LEU A 423 -19.76 -3.28 -8.25
C LEU A 423 -19.94 -2.70 -6.85
N HIS A 424 -19.22 -1.61 -6.57
CA HIS A 424 -19.36 -0.86 -5.32
C HIS A 424 -20.10 0.47 -5.54
N LEU A 425 -21.20 0.62 -4.82
CA LEU A 425 -22.10 1.77 -4.81
C LEU A 425 -22.38 2.22 -3.36
N GLN A 426 -21.40 2.03 -2.47
CA GLN A 426 -21.51 2.45 -1.08
C GLN A 426 -21.70 3.97 -0.98
N GLY A 427 -22.61 4.47 -0.14
CA GLY A 427 -22.67 5.91 0.15
C GLY A 427 -23.16 6.78 -1.02
N CYS A 428 -23.82 6.19 -2.02
CA CYS A 428 -24.27 6.86 -3.24
C CYS A 428 -25.63 7.56 -3.10
N ASN A 429 -26.23 7.59 -1.90
CA ASN A 429 -27.55 8.18 -1.63
C ASN A 429 -28.68 7.51 -2.43
N ILE A 430 -28.55 6.22 -2.73
CA ILE A 430 -29.53 5.44 -3.49
C ILE A 430 -30.77 5.20 -2.62
N CYS A 431 -31.95 5.48 -3.16
CA CYS A 431 -33.25 5.17 -2.53
C CYS A 431 -34.02 4.11 -3.33
N ASN A 432 -35.20 3.73 -2.85
CA ASN A 432 -36.02 2.70 -3.50
C ASN A 432 -36.53 3.14 -4.87
N GLU A 433 -36.90 4.41 -4.97
CA GLU A 433 -37.36 5.06 -6.21
C GLU A 433 -36.27 5.00 -7.29
N ASP A 434 -34.99 5.18 -6.93
CA ASP A 434 -33.90 5.06 -7.90
C ASP A 434 -33.80 3.66 -8.51
N LEU A 435 -34.07 2.61 -7.71
CA LEU A 435 -34.07 1.22 -8.20
C LEU A 435 -35.31 0.93 -9.06
N GLU A 436 -36.46 1.50 -8.72
CA GLU A 436 -37.71 1.36 -9.48
C GLU A 436 -37.60 2.01 -10.85
N GLU A 437 -37.11 3.25 -10.93
CA GLU A 437 -36.86 3.95 -12.20
C GLU A 437 -35.84 3.21 -13.07
N LEU A 438 -34.80 2.63 -12.46
CA LEU A 438 -33.84 1.81 -13.19
C LEU A 438 -34.46 0.52 -13.73
N GLU A 439 -35.36 -0.14 -13.01
CA GLU A 439 -36.02 -1.36 -13.47
C GLU A 439 -36.96 -1.08 -14.64
N LEU A 440 -37.76 0.00 -14.56
CA LEU A 440 -38.69 0.45 -15.60
C LEU A 440 -37.97 0.68 -16.94
N GLU A 441 -36.73 1.20 -16.90
CA GLU A 441 -35.92 1.38 -18.11
C GLU A 441 -35.58 0.08 -18.86
N TYR A 442 -35.73 -1.09 -18.22
CA TYR A 442 -35.39 -2.39 -18.79
C TYR A 442 -36.57 -3.35 -18.95
N GLU A 443 -37.78 -2.99 -18.48
CA GLU A 443 -38.96 -3.87 -18.45
C GLU A 443 -39.27 -4.48 -19.84
N ASP A 444 -39.32 -3.64 -20.88
CA ASP A 444 -39.64 -4.06 -22.25
C ASP A 444 -38.42 -4.34 -23.15
N LYS A 445 -37.20 -4.18 -22.63
CA LYS A 445 -35.98 -4.27 -23.45
C LYS A 445 -35.30 -5.65 -23.27
N PRO A 446 -34.80 -6.30 -24.33
CA PRO A 446 -33.96 -7.48 -24.15
C PRO A 446 -32.69 -7.09 -23.40
N ILE A 447 -32.42 -7.76 -22.27
CA ILE A 447 -31.25 -7.48 -21.43
C ILE A 447 -30.14 -8.52 -21.64
N PRO A 448 -28.88 -8.11 -21.82
CA PRO A 448 -27.74 -9.02 -21.80
C PRO A 448 -27.62 -9.70 -20.44
N LYS A 449 -26.98 -10.88 -20.38
CA LYS A 449 -26.67 -11.54 -19.11
C LYS A 449 -25.73 -10.68 -18.28
N SER A 450 -26.11 -10.39 -17.04
CA SER A 450 -25.24 -9.68 -16.10
C SER A 450 -24.07 -10.55 -15.65
N GLN A 451 -22.97 -9.88 -15.30
CA GLN A 451 -21.76 -10.50 -14.76
C GLN A 451 -21.54 -10.13 -13.29
N VAL A 452 -22.43 -9.33 -12.69
CA VAL A 452 -22.28 -8.82 -11.32
C VAL A 452 -22.46 -9.95 -10.33
N LYS A 453 -21.39 -10.26 -9.61
CA LYS A 453 -21.32 -11.28 -8.55
C LYS A 453 -21.24 -10.67 -7.16
N PHE A 454 -20.60 -9.51 -7.05
CA PHE A 454 -20.47 -8.77 -5.81
C PHE A 454 -21.13 -7.40 -5.99
N LEU A 455 -22.10 -7.09 -5.12
CA LEU A 455 -22.82 -5.82 -5.14
C LEU A 455 -22.80 -5.19 -3.75
N ASP A 456 -22.16 -4.03 -3.64
CA ASP A 456 -22.13 -3.26 -2.39
C ASP A 456 -23.03 -2.02 -2.51
N LEU A 457 -24.13 -2.04 -1.77
CA LEU A 457 -25.11 -0.97 -1.61
C LEU A 457 -25.12 -0.44 -0.17
N SER A 458 -24.01 -0.60 0.57
CA SER A 458 -23.93 -0.14 1.95
C SER A 458 -24.05 1.39 2.07
N ASN A 459 -24.48 1.87 3.24
CA ASN A 459 -24.56 3.30 3.55
C ASN A 459 -25.44 4.11 2.54
N ASN A 460 -26.57 3.54 2.11
CA ASN A 460 -27.55 4.18 1.24
C ASN A 460 -28.87 4.46 2.01
N LYS A 461 -29.94 4.81 1.29
CA LYS A 461 -31.27 5.12 1.84
C LYS A 461 -32.30 4.04 1.51
N LEU A 462 -31.85 2.79 1.33
CA LEU A 462 -32.75 1.69 1.00
C LEU A 462 -33.57 1.29 2.23
N SER A 463 -34.87 1.13 2.03
CA SER A 463 -35.82 0.65 3.05
C SER A 463 -36.42 -0.73 2.72
N ASN A 464 -36.27 -1.17 1.47
CA ASN A 464 -36.64 -2.49 0.97
C ASN A 464 -35.84 -2.81 -0.31
N LEU A 465 -36.02 -4.01 -0.88
CA LEU A 465 -35.42 -4.48 -2.12
C LEU A 465 -36.45 -5.11 -3.07
N ARG A 466 -37.70 -4.60 -3.12
CA ARG A 466 -38.75 -5.16 -3.99
C ARG A 466 -38.31 -5.32 -5.45
N MET A 467 -37.52 -4.37 -5.95
CA MET A 467 -36.99 -4.40 -7.32
C MET A 467 -36.02 -5.55 -7.60
N PHE A 468 -35.52 -6.26 -6.58
CA PHE A 468 -34.69 -7.45 -6.79
C PHE A 468 -35.50 -8.67 -7.30
N SER A 469 -36.83 -8.59 -7.39
CA SER A 469 -37.63 -9.54 -8.18
C SER A 469 -37.84 -9.09 -9.63
N GLY A 470 -37.31 -7.92 -9.99
CA GLY A 470 -37.38 -7.35 -11.33
C GLY A 470 -36.43 -8.03 -12.32
N LYS A 471 -36.68 -7.81 -13.60
CA LYS A 471 -35.94 -8.35 -14.74
C LYS A 471 -34.46 -7.93 -14.70
N LEU A 472 -34.13 -6.67 -14.40
CA LEU A 472 -32.75 -6.19 -14.36
C LEU A 472 -31.97 -6.87 -13.23
N PHE A 473 -32.53 -6.86 -12.02
CA PHE A 473 -31.84 -7.32 -10.82
C PHE A 473 -31.83 -8.85 -10.68
N MET A 474 -32.87 -9.57 -11.10
CA MET A 474 -32.88 -11.05 -11.12
C MET A 474 -31.87 -11.62 -12.13
N ASN A 475 -31.50 -10.85 -13.16
CA ASN A 475 -30.51 -11.26 -14.14
C ASN A 475 -29.06 -11.23 -13.59
N MET A 476 -28.83 -10.70 -12.38
CA MET A 476 -27.52 -10.64 -11.74
C MET A 476 -27.17 -11.97 -11.04
N PRO A 477 -26.03 -12.62 -11.37
CA PRO A 477 -25.57 -13.84 -10.72
C PRO A 477 -24.89 -13.54 -9.36
N LEU A 478 -25.61 -12.89 -8.45
CA LEU A 478 -25.09 -12.40 -7.18
C LEU A 478 -24.59 -13.54 -6.27
N GLU A 479 -23.33 -13.48 -5.86
CA GLU A 479 -22.71 -14.34 -4.85
C GLU A 479 -22.62 -13.64 -3.48
N PHE A 480 -22.49 -12.30 -3.47
CA PHE A 480 -22.41 -11.48 -2.26
C PHE A 480 -23.14 -10.14 -2.44
N VAL A 481 -23.89 -9.72 -1.42
CA VAL A 481 -24.54 -8.40 -1.37
C VAL A 481 -24.25 -7.71 -0.04
N ASP A 482 -23.69 -6.50 -0.09
CA ASP A 482 -23.56 -5.63 1.08
C ASP A 482 -24.73 -4.63 1.15
N LEU A 483 -25.47 -4.68 2.25
CA LEU A 483 -26.62 -3.83 2.55
C LEU A 483 -26.46 -3.16 3.92
N SER A 484 -25.24 -3.12 4.46
CA SER A 484 -24.95 -2.54 5.76
C SER A 484 -25.31 -1.05 5.82
N PHE A 485 -25.69 -0.57 7.00
CA PHE A 485 -26.00 0.85 7.25
C PHE A 485 -27.05 1.48 6.32
N ASN A 486 -28.13 0.76 6.04
CA ASN A 486 -29.30 1.27 5.31
C ASN A 486 -30.47 1.58 6.27
N GLY A 487 -31.65 1.88 5.71
CA GLY A 487 -32.86 2.27 6.43
C GLY A 487 -33.91 1.17 6.53
N PHE A 488 -33.53 -0.11 6.62
CA PHE A 488 -34.48 -1.22 6.73
C PHE A 488 -35.15 -1.26 8.11
N ASP A 489 -36.49 -1.34 8.15
CA ASP A 489 -37.26 -1.50 9.40
C ASP A 489 -37.74 -2.95 9.59
N TYR A 490 -38.15 -3.62 8.50
CA TYR A 490 -38.67 -4.98 8.48
C TYR A 490 -38.41 -5.65 7.12
N LEU A 491 -38.02 -6.93 7.11
CA LEU A 491 -37.75 -7.70 5.89
C LEU A 491 -38.61 -8.98 5.81
N ASN A 492 -39.24 -9.21 4.66
CA ASN A 492 -40.03 -10.41 4.31
C ASN A 492 -39.89 -10.78 2.83
N ASP A 493 -40.48 -11.90 2.42
CA ASP A 493 -40.40 -12.39 1.03
C ASP A 493 -40.90 -11.40 -0.02
N HIS A 494 -41.81 -10.49 0.35
CA HIS A 494 -42.33 -9.48 -0.56
C HIS A 494 -41.38 -8.30 -0.76
N ASN A 495 -40.67 -7.88 0.28
CA ASN A 495 -39.83 -6.68 0.26
C ASN A 495 -38.32 -6.98 0.28
N PHE A 496 -37.95 -8.26 0.34
CA PHE A 496 -36.58 -8.75 0.37
C PHE A 496 -36.45 -10.08 -0.40
N PRO A 497 -36.59 -10.07 -1.74
CA PRO A 497 -36.68 -11.27 -2.57
C PRO A 497 -35.31 -11.95 -2.83
N LEU A 498 -34.34 -11.77 -1.93
CA LEU A 498 -32.99 -12.36 -1.99
C LEU A 498 -32.98 -13.82 -1.46
N ILE A 499 -33.87 -14.64 -2.02
CA ILE A 499 -34.09 -16.04 -1.63
C ILE A 499 -33.47 -17.01 -2.64
N LYS A 500 -33.31 -18.28 -2.23
CA LYS A 500 -32.67 -19.35 -3.04
C LYS A 500 -33.27 -19.54 -4.42
N ASN A 501 -34.59 -19.38 -4.55
CA ASN A 501 -35.27 -19.56 -5.84
C ASN A 501 -34.90 -18.48 -6.86
N ASN A 502 -34.69 -17.24 -6.39
CA ASN A 502 -34.37 -16.11 -7.25
C ASN A 502 -32.85 -15.97 -7.45
N TYR A 503 -32.07 -16.24 -6.40
CA TYR A 503 -30.62 -16.08 -6.38
C TYR A 503 -29.94 -17.35 -5.87
N PRO A 504 -29.86 -18.43 -6.66
CA PRO A 504 -29.42 -19.75 -6.19
C PRO A 504 -27.92 -19.85 -5.86
N VAL A 505 -27.12 -18.87 -6.27
CA VAL A 505 -25.67 -18.81 -6.02
C VAL A 505 -25.29 -17.80 -4.94
N LEU A 506 -26.26 -17.13 -4.32
CA LEU A 506 -26.04 -16.14 -3.27
C LEU A 506 -25.53 -16.81 -1.99
N LYS A 507 -24.31 -16.49 -1.59
CA LYS A 507 -23.66 -17.10 -0.43
C LYS A 507 -23.91 -16.29 0.82
N LYS A 508 -23.81 -14.97 0.73
CA LYS A 508 -23.79 -14.09 1.90
C LYS A 508 -24.45 -12.73 1.63
N ILE A 509 -25.16 -12.25 2.64
CA ILE A 509 -25.68 -10.87 2.71
C ILE A 509 -25.15 -10.21 3.98
N ASN A 510 -24.61 -9.01 3.86
CA ASN A 510 -24.24 -8.17 4.99
C ASN A 510 -25.35 -7.16 5.33
N LEU A 511 -25.93 -7.24 6.53
CA LEU A 511 -26.95 -6.36 7.08
C LEU A 511 -26.43 -5.60 8.32
N THR A 512 -25.12 -5.52 8.51
CA THR A 512 -24.49 -4.85 9.65
C THR A 512 -24.97 -3.40 9.82
N GLY A 513 -25.20 -2.96 11.05
CA GLY A 513 -25.48 -1.56 11.37
C GLY A 513 -26.84 -1.03 10.88
N ASN A 514 -27.77 -1.89 10.48
CA ASN A 514 -29.15 -1.51 10.17
C ASN A 514 -29.95 -1.28 11.46
N SER A 515 -29.69 -0.14 12.12
CA SER A 515 -30.18 0.17 13.47
C SER A 515 -31.71 0.12 13.66
N ARG A 516 -32.49 0.24 12.58
CA ARG A 516 -33.96 0.22 12.65
C ARG A 516 -34.58 -1.15 12.37
N LEU A 517 -33.78 -2.13 11.94
CA LEU A 517 -34.29 -3.42 11.48
C LEU A 517 -34.74 -4.28 12.67
N ARG A 518 -36.06 -4.43 12.83
CA ARG A 518 -36.65 -5.13 13.99
C ARG A 518 -36.84 -6.62 13.78
N LYS A 519 -37.14 -7.04 12.54
CA LYS A 519 -37.49 -8.43 12.23
C LYS A 519 -37.19 -8.78 10.78
N ILE A 520 -36.73 -10.01 10.56
CA ILE A 520 -36.52 -10.65 9.26
C ILE A 520 -37.37 -11.93 9.25
N THR A 521 -38.13 -12.15 8.19
CA THR A 521 -38.96 -13.34 7.98
C THR A 521 -38.66 -13.96 6.63
N GLY A 522 -38.84 -15.27 6.50
CA GLY A 522 -38.64 -15.99 5.23
C GLY A 522 -37.18 -16.33 4.90
N ILE A 523 -36.25 -16.05 5.82
CA ILE A 523 -34.83 -16.40 5.67
C ILE A 523 -34.45 -17.41 6.76
N ASP A 524 -34.46 -18.69 6.41
CA ASP A 524 -34.12 -19.77 7.34
C ASP A 524 -32.59 -19.90 7.49
N GLN A 525 -31.95 -20.58 6.54
CA GLN A 525 -30.51 -20.92 6.56
C GLN A 525 -29.77 -20.43 5.31
N TYR A 526 -30.47 -19.71 4.43
CA TYR A 526 -29.95 -19.29 3.15
C TYR A 526 -30.52 -17.93 2.75
N PRO A 527 -29.68 -16.97 2.32
CA PRO A 527 -28.21 -16.98 2.35
C PRO A 527 -27.66 -16.76 3.77
N GLN A 528 -26.33 -16.88 3.95
CA GLN A 528 -25.71 -16.53 5.23
C GLN A 528 -25.87 -15.03 5.52
N LEU A 529 -26.46 -14.69 6.66
CA LEU A 529 -26.63 -13.30 7.08
C LEU A 529 -25.53 -12.86 8.06
N GLU A 530 -24.99 -11.66 7.85
CA GLU A 530 -24.15 -10.95 8.82
C GLU A 530 -24.92 -9.76 9.38
N THR A 531 -25.13 -9.72 10.71
CA THR A 531 -26.01 -8.73 11.36
C THR A 531 -25.32 -8.05 12.55
N ALA A 532 -24.00 -7.86 12.49
CA ALA A 532 -23.28 -7.19 13.56
C ALA A 532 -23.85 -5.78 13.78
N PHE A 533 -23.95 -5.35 15.04
CA PHE A 533 -24.50 -4.03 15.40
C PHE A 533 -25.93 -3.74 14.89
N THR A 534 -26.69 -4.77 14.51
CA THR A 534 -28.12 -4.69 14.16
C THR A 534 -28.94 -5.22 15.34
N GLN A 535 -29.80 -4.38 15.90
CA GLN A 535 -30.59 -4.73 17.09
C GLN A 535 -31.84 -5.51 16.68
N PHE A 536 -31.87 -6.81 16.98
CA PHE A 536 -33.14 -7.55 17.00
C PHE A 536 -33.74 -7.43 18.39
N ASP A 537 -34.98 -6.95 18.49
CA ASP A 537 -35.74 -6.99 19.73
C ASP A 537 -35.84 -8.46 20.19
N ARG A 538 -35.06 -8.82 21.21
CA ARG A 538 -35.14 -10.12 21.90
C ARG A 538 -36.40 -10.20 22.78
N LYS A 539 -37.56 -9.80 22.26
CA LYS A 539 -38.87 -9.95 22.92
C LYS A 539 -39.80 -10.73 22.00
N GLY A 540 -39.75 -12.06 22.11
CA GLY A 540 -40.63 -12.94 21.34
C GLY A 540 -40.34 -14.44 21.38
N CYS A 541 -39.38 -14.93 22.16
CA CYS A 541 -39.23 -16.35 22.48
C CYS A 541 -39.45 -16.57 23.98
N ILE A 542 -40.72 -16.73 24.36
CA ILE A 542 -41.16 -17.60 25.48
C ILE A 542 -42.26 -18.46 24.89
#